data_AF-A0A8T0IVU5-F1
#
_entry.id   AF-A0A8T0IVU5-F1
#
_cell.length_a   1.000
_cell.length_b   1.000
_cell.length_c   1.000
_cell.angle_alpha   90.00
_cell.angle_beta   90.00
_cell.angle_gamma   90.00
#
_symmetry.space_group_name_H-M   'P 1'
#
loop_
_entity.id
_entity.type
_entity.pdbx_description
1 polymer ?
#
loop_
_entity_poly.entity_id
_entity_poly.type
_entity_poly.pdbx_seq_one_letter_code
_entity_poly.pdbx_strand_id
1 'polypeptide(L)'
;MSSCQKLIKLPNSFGNLSSLESLDISRCWKLIKLPNSFGGLQNLRTLKLSGSGIEHLPESFGRLSSLESLDISRCWKLIKLPNSFGGLQNLRTLKRSDSGLAGVFQKFD
;
A
#
# COMPACT_ATOMS: atom_id res chain seq x y z
N MET A 1 6.15 -10.18 -6.48
CA MET A 1 5.28 -10.57 -7.62
C MET A 1 4.95 -9.30 -8.41
N SER A 2 5.76 -8.89 -9.37
CA SER A 2 5.46 -7.69 -10.16
C SER A 2 4.74 -8.06 -11.48
N SER A 3 4.04 -7.09 -12.07
CA SER A 3 3.38 -7.21 -13.39
C SER A 3 2.23 -8.24 -13.47
N CYS A 4 1.30 -8.20 -12.51
CA CYS A 4 0.13 -9.07 -12.51
C CYS A 4 -0.94 -8.60 -13.52
N GLN A 5 -1.14 -9.34 -14.62
CA GLN A 5 -2.18 -9.01 -15.61
C GLN A 5 -3.60 -9.48 -15.23
N LYS A 6 -3.71 -10.41 -14.28
CA LYS A 6 -4.97 -11.07 -13.87
C LYS A 6 -5.30 -10.93 -12.38
N LEU A 7 -4.42 -10.33 -11.58
CA LEU A 7 -4.66 -10.20 -10.14
C LEU A 7 -5.66 -9.06 -9.89
N ILE A 8 -6.87 -9.43 -9.47
CA ILE A 8 -7.97 -8.48 -9.21
C ILE A 8 -8.13 -8.19 -7.72
N LYS A 9 -7.85 -9.19 -6.87
CA LYS A 9 -7.97 -9.10 -5.41
C LYS A 9 -6.94 -10.01 -4.73
N LEU A 10 -6.54 -9.63 -3.53
CA LEU A 10 -5.88 -10.54 -2.58
C LEU A 10 -6.95 -11.14 -1.65
N PRO A 11 -6.78 -12.40 -1.20
CA PRO A 11 -7.72 -13.02 -0.27
C PRO A 11 -7.65 -12.35 1.12
N ASN A 12 -8.73 -12.42 1.90
CA ASN A 12 -8.73 -11.90 3.28
C ASN A 12 -7.69 -12.62 4.16
N SER A 13 -7.29 -13.85 3.86
CA SER A 13 -6.22 -14.54 4.59
C SER A 13 -4.82 -13.98 4.31
N PHE A 14 -4.64 -13.09 3.33
CA PHE A 14 -3.32 -12.54 2.98
C PHE A 14 -2.67 -11.80 4.16
N GLY A 15 -3.47 -11.17 5.01
CA GLY A 15 -3.01 -10.53 6.24
C GLY A 15 -2.38 -11.47 7.28
N ASN A 16 -2.54 -12.78 7.12
CA ASN A 16 -2.00 -13.79 8.04
C ASN A 16 -0.56 -14.18 7.72
N LEU A 17 0.03 -13.62 6.66
CA LEU A 17 1.43 -13.84 6.29
C LEU A 17 2.35 -13.07 7.24
N SER A 18 2.36 -13.46 8.51
CA SER A 18 3.03 -12.74 9.61
C SER A 18 4.54 -12.62 9.40
N SER A 19 5.17 -13.56 8.68
CA SER A 19 6.61 -13.52 8.36
C SER A 19 6.95 -12.74 7.08
N LEU A 20 5.97 -12.16 6.38
CA LEU A 20 6.21 -11.46 5.13
C LEU A 20 6.88 -10.11 5.38
N GLU A 21 8.14 -9.97 4.96
CA GLU A 21 8.92 -8.73 5.16
C GLU A 21 8.91 -7.80 3.94
N SER A 22 8.74 -8.35 2.75
CA SER A 22 8.74 -7.60 1.51
C SER A 22 7.64 -8.07 0.58
N LEU A 23 6.86 -7.12 0.06
CA LEU A 23 5.84 -7.38 -0.94
C LEU A 23 5.99 -6.42 -2.10
N ASP A 24 6.18 -6.99 -3.28
CA ASP A 24 6.11 -6.28 -4.55
C ASP A 24 4.85 -6.75 -5.29
N ILE A 25 3.94 -5.81 -5.53
CA ILE A 25 2.73 -5.92 -6.37
C ILE A 25 2.65 -4.74 -7.34
N SER A 26 3.81 -4.24 -7.77
CA SER A 26 3.92 -3.20 -8.78
C SER A 26 3.37 -3.66 -10.13
N ARG A 27 2.79 -2.72 -10.89
CA ARG A 27 2.18 -2.95 -12.22
C ARG A 27 1.02 -3.96 -12.24
N CYS A 28 0.45 -4.27 -11.08
CA CYS A 28 -0.76 -5.08 -10.97
C CYS A 28 -1.99 -4.16 -11.13
N TRP A 29 -2.22 -3.68 -12.35
CA TRP A 29 -3.18 -2.61 -12.67
C TRP A 29 -4.66 -2.98 -12.47
N LYS A 30 -4.99 -4.28 -12.38
CA LYS A 30 -6.34 -4.76 -12.06
C LYS A 30 -6.61 -4.90 -10.57
N LEU A 31 -5.58 -4.78 -9.72
CA LEU A 31 -5.73 -4.84 -8.27
C LEU A 31 -6.20 -3.48 -7.76
N ILE A 32 -7.49 -3.38 -7.43
CA ILE A 32 -8.15 -2.11 -7.09
C ILE A 32 -8.10 -1.80 -5.59
N LYS A 33 -8.04 -2.84 -4.74
CA LYS A 33 -8.00 -2.70 -3.28
C LYS A 33 -7.19 -3.79 -2.61
N LEU A 34 -6.66 -3.48 -1.43
CA LEU A 34 -6.09 -4.45 -0.49
C LEU A 34 -7.18 -4.90 0.51
N PRO A 35 -7.12 -6.14 1.03
CA PRO A 35 -8.11 -6.63 2.00
C PRO A 35 -8.00 -5.90 3.34
N ASN A 36 -9.09 -5.83 4.11
CA ASN A 36 -9.07 -5.20 5.44
C ASN A 36 -8.11 -5.90 6.43
N SER A 37 -7.75 -7.15 6.20
CA SER A 37 -6.74 -7.86 6.99
C SER A 37 -5.30 -7.45 6.67
N PHE A 38 -5.06 -6.63 5.63
CA PHE A 38 -3.70 -6.30 5.18
C PHE A 38 -2.83 -5.67 6.28
N GLY A 39 -3.45 -4.92 7.21
CA GLY A 39 -2.79 -4.43 8.42
C GLY A 39 -2.27 -5.52 9.39
N GLY A 40 -2.55 -6.80 9.14
CA GLY A 40 -2.03 -7.94 9.89
C GLY A 40 -0.58 -8.32 9.52
N LEU A 41 -0.02 -7.73 8.46
CA LEU A 41 1.36 -7.95 8.02
C LEU A 41 2.36 -7.19 8.92
N GLN A 42 2.46 -7.60 10.18
CA GLN A 42 3.21 -6.88 11.22
C GLN A 42 4.72 -6.81 10.98
N ASN A 43 5.30 -7.73 10.21
CA ASN A 43 6.73 -7.73 9.85
C ASN A 43 7.02 -7.11 8.47
N LEU A 44 6.02 -6.59 7.76
CA LEU A 44 6.22 -6.03 6.43
C LEU A 44 7.01 -4.72 6.51
N ARG A 45 8.23 -4.72 5.96
CA ARG A 45 9.14 -3.57 5.92
C ARG A 45 9.09 -2.82 4.60
N THR A 46 8.92 -3.54 3.49
CA THR A 46 8.91 -2.95 2.15
C THR A 46 7.63 -3.32 1.40
N LEU A 47 6.91 -2.30 0.91
CA LEU A 47 5.74 -2.47 0.06
C LEU A 47 5.88 -1.66 -1.22
N LYS A 48 5.89 -2.34 -2.36
CA LYS A 48 5.89 -1.71 -3.69
C LYS A 48 4.53 -1.90 -4.36
N LEU A 49 3.84 -0.79 -4.55
CA LEU A 49 2.55 -0.67 -5.24
C LEU A 49 2.68 0.06 -6.58
N SER A 50 3.89 0.47 -6.98
CA SER A 50 4.06 1.37 -8.12
C SER A 50 3.34 0.90 -9.38
N GLY A 51 2.54 1.77 -10.00
CA GLY A 51 1.77 1.47 -11.21
C GLY A 51 0.65 0.43 -11.02
N SER A 52 0.26 0.14 -9.78
CA SER A 52 -0.93 -0.66 -9.49
C SER A 52 -2.21 0.14 -9.73
N GLY A 53 -3.34 -0.56 -9.84
CA GLY A 53 -4.66 0.06 -10.02
C GLY A 53 -5.34 0.43 -8.72
N ILE A 54 -4.60 0.49 -7.61
CA ILE A 54 -5.15 0.72 -6.28
C ILE A 54 -5.86 2.07 -6.22
N GLU A 55 -7.14 2.03 -5.85
CA GLU A 55 -7.99 3.21 -5.65
C GLU A 55 -8.00 3.65 -4.19
N HIS A 56 -7.97 2.68 -3.27
CA HIS A 56 -8.00 2.90 -1.82
C HIS A 56 -7.11 1.90 -1.07
N LEU A 57 -6.47 2.37 0.00
CA LEU A 57 -5.87 1.51 1.02
C LEU A 57 -6.87 1.29 2.16
N PRO A 58 -6.90 0.10 2.79
CA PRO A 58 -7.83 -0.20 3.88
C PRO A 58 -7.50 0.63 5.13
N GLU A 59 -8.49 0.87 6.00
CA GLU A 59 -8.27 1.59 7.26
C GLU A 59 -7.31 0.84 8.21
N SER A 60 -7.13 -0.47 8.03
CA SER A 60 -6.12 -1.22 8.77
C SER A 60 -4.68 -0.96 8.31
N PHE A 61 -4.46 -0.24 7.20
CA PHE A 61 -3.13 -0.04 6.62
C PHE A 61 -2.18 0.67 7.60
N GLY A 62 -2.69 1.58 8.43
CA GLY A 62 -1.95 2.19 9.53
C GLY A 62 -1.40 1.23 10.59
N ARG A 63 -1.84 -0.03 10.60
CA ARG A 63 -1.35 -1.06 11.55
C ARG A 63 -0.07 -1.74 11.08
N LEU A 64 0.45 -1.39 9.89
CA LEU A 64 1.73 -1.89 9.38
C LEU A 64 2.89 -1.24 10.15
N SER A 65 3.03 -1.64 11.41
CA SER A 65 3.93 -1.05 12.39
C SER A 65 5.40 -1.13 11.97
N SER A 66 5.81 -2.17 11.24
CA SER A 66 7.19 -2.35 10.76
C SER A 66 7.47 -1.76 9.37
N LEU A 67 6.48 -1.10 8.73
CA LEU A 67 6.66 -0.63 7.35
C LEU A 67 7.62 0.55 7.30
N GLU A 68 8.73 0.37 6.60
CA GLU A 68 9.81 1.37 6.47
C GLU A 68 9.80 2.04 5.11
N SER A 69 9.43 1.29 4.06
CA SER A 69 9.44 1.75 2.67
C SER A 69 8.12 1.45 1.98
N LEU A 70 7.48 2.51 1.47
CA LEU A 70 6.26 2.44 0.68
C LEU A 70 6.46 3.15 -0.66
N ASP A 71 6.20 2.44 -1.75
CA ASP A 71 6.19 3.01 -3.10
C ASP A 71 4.79 2.95 -3.72
N ILE A 72 4.14 4.12 -3.80
CA ILE A 72 2.83 4.33 -4.44
C ILE A 72 2.96 5.18 -5.71
N SER A 73 4.16 5.25 -6.30
CA SER A 73 4.41 6.02 -7.52
C SER A 73 3.58 5.48 -8.69
N ARG A 74 3.02 6.36 -9.51
CA ARG A 74 2.17 6.00 -10.67
C ARG A 74 0.89 5.24 -10.29
N CYS A 75 0.47 5.28 -9.03
CA CYS A 75 -0.88 4.88 -8.61
C CYS A 75 -1.85 6.03 -8.91
N TRP A 76 -2.16 6.24 -10.19
CA TRP A 76 -2.96 7.37 -10.69
C TRP A 76 -4.41 7.36 -10.15
N LYS A 77 -4.93 6.18 -9.79
CA LYS A 77 -6.26 6.02 -9.22
C LYS A 77 -6.34 6.21 -7.70
N LEU A 78 -5.21 6.27 -7.00
CA LEU A 78 -5.19 6.43 -5.55
C LEU A 78 -5.47 7.90 -5.23
N ILE A 79 -6.71 8.20 -4.81
CA ILE A 79 -7.19 9.57 -4.62
C ILE A 79 -7.03 10.04 -3.16
N LYS A 80 -6.95 9.12 -2.19
CA LYS A 80 -6.76 9.45 -0.77
C LYS A 80 -6.03 8.36 0.00
N LEU A 81 -5.39 8.76 1.09
CA LEU A 81 -4.87 7.85 2.10
C LEU A 81 -5.92 7.62 3.21
N PRO A 82 -5.91 6.45 3.89
CA PRO A 82 -6.79 6.18 5.03
C PRO A 82 -6.45 7.09 6.21
N ASN A 83 -7.41 7.31 7.12
CA ASN A 83 -7.17 8.18 8.29
C ASN A 83 -6.07 7.62 9.18
N SER A 84 -5.97 6.28 9.24
CA SER A 84 -4.92 5.55 9.93
C SER A 84 -3.53 5.68 9.33
N PHE A 85 -3.32 6.36 8.19
CA PHE A 85 -2.00 6.43 7.57
C PHE A 85 -0.91 6.99 8.50
N GLY A 86 -1.27 7.90 9.42
CA GLY A 86 -0.37 8.38 10.48
C GLY A 86 0.06 7.32 11.50
N GLY A 87 -0.53 6.12 11.47
CA GLY A 87 -0.14 4.96 12.27
C GLY A 87 1.11 4.24 11.78
N LEU A 88 1.64 4.58 10.60
CA LEU A 88 2.87 4.02 10.03
C LEU A 88 4.13 4.58 10.73
N GLN A 89 4.30 4.27 12.02
CA GLN A 89 5.31 4.88 12.89
C GLN A 89 6.76 4.70 12.43
N ASN A 90 7.05 3.62 11.67
CA ASN A 90 8.40 3.33 11.18
C ASN A 90 8.63 3.74 9.72
N LEU A 91 7.68 4.43 9.07
CA LEU A 91 7.80 4.78 7.66
C LEU A 91 8.88 5.85 7.47
N ARG A 92 9.96 5.48 6.78
CA ARG A 92 11.12 6.36 6.49
C ARG A 92 11.15 6.81 5.05
N THR A 93 10.59 6.02 4.15
CA THR A 93 10.62 6.31 2.71
C THR A 93 9.24 6.14 2.13
N LEU A 94 8.71 7.24 1.60
CA LEU A 94 7.47 7.26 0.85
C LEU A 94 7.73 7.78 -0.55
N LYS A 95 7.75 6.88 -1.53
CA LYS A 95 7.85 7.27 -2.94
C LYS A 95 6.47 7.56 -3.49
N ARG A 96 6.28 8.81 -3.91
CA ARG A 96 5.09 9.28 -4.63
C ARG A 96 5.58 10.14 -5.80
N SER A 97 5.40 9.65 -7.00
CA SER A 97 5.57 10.44 -8.23
C SER A 97 4.38 10.09 -9.11
N ASP A 98 3.70 11.08 -9.67
CA ASP A 98 2.51 10.89 -10.52
C ASP A 98 1.41 10.02 -9.87
N SER A 99 1.13 10.25 -8.58
CA SER A 99 -0.03 9.67 -7.88
C SER A 99 -1.22 10.62 -7.97
N GLY A 100 -2.46 10.10 -8.06
CA GLY A 100 -3.69 10.91 -8.01
C GLY A 100 -3.87 11.75 -6.73
N LEU A 101 -2.95 11.63 -5.78
CA LEU A 101 -2.87 12.33 -4.49
C LEU A 101 -2.41 13.80 -4.57
N ALA A 102 -2.41 14.43 -5.74
CA ALA A 102 -1.86 15.78 -5.97
C ALA A 102 -2.46 16.89 -5.06
N GLY A 103 -3.54 16.62 -4.31
CA GLY A 103 -4.14 17.56 -3.35
C GLY A 103 -4.26 17.09 -1.90
N VAL A 104 -3.69 15.93 -1.51
CA VAL A 104 -3.98 15.30 -0.19
C VAL A 104 -2.92 15.55 0.89
N PHE A 105 -1.73 16.01 0.52
CA PHE A 105 -0.66 16.28 1.48
C PHE A 105 -0.57 17.77 1.81
N GLN A 106 -1.37 18.23 2.77
CA GLN A 106 -1.15 19.52 3.45
C GLN A 106 -0.64 19.35 4.90
N LYS A 107 -0.14 18.16 5.29
CA LYS A 107 0.17 17.91 6.71
C LYS A 107 1.49 17.18 7.00
N PHE A 108 2.38 17.07 6.03
CA PHE A 108 3.68 16.39 6.23
C PHE A 108 4.85 17.06 5.49
N ASP A 109 4.73 18.35 5.18
CA ASP A 109 5.88 19.23 4.94
C ASP A 109 6.24 19.93 6.26
#